data_AF-A0A0N8HAK5-F1
#
_entry.id   AF-A0A0N8HAK5-F1
#
_cell.length_a   1.000
_cell.length_b   1.000
_cell.length_c   1.000
_cell.angle_alpha   90.00
_cell.angle_beta   90.00
_cell.angle_gamma   90.00
#
_symmetry.space_group_name_H-M   'P 1'
#
loop_
_entity.id
_entity.type
_entity.pdbx_description
1 polymer ?
#
loop_
_entity_poly.entity_id
_entity_poly.type
_entity_poly.pdbx_seq_one_letter_code
_entity_poly.pdbx_strand_id
1 'polypeptide(L)'
;MENERGFTGRTVHDQTWRLMEEAGELARAVRKNDGQRTLTGELVGSIDEELVDVLIFTCSIANRLGIDLTDAVRAKETFNETRTWPGTYQRTPAAAR
;
A
#
# COMPACT_ATOMS: atom_id res chain seq x y z
N MET A 1 -4.01 -4.19 -17.62
CA MET A 1 -3.05 -3.07 -17.68
C MET A 1 -1.59 -3.46 -17.89
N GLU A 2 -0.95 -4.36 -17.13
CA GLU A 2 0.48 -4.69 -17.40
C GLU A 2 0.71 -5.26 -18.81
N ASN A 3 -0.21 -6.12 -19.28
CA ASN A 3 -0.22 -6.64 -20.64
C ASN A 3 -0.34 -5.51 -21.69
N GLU A 4 -1.23 -4.55 -21.47
CA GLU A 4 -1.44 -3.40 -22.37
C GLU A 4 -0.24 -2.44 -22.37
N ARG A 5 0.49 -2.34 -21.25
CA ARG A 5 1.67 -1.48 -21.09
C ARG A 5 2.99 -2.17 -21.45
N GLY A 6 2.96 -3.45 -21.86
CA GLY A 6 4.15 -4.21 -22.24
C GLY A 6 5.09 -4.55 -21.07
N PHE A 7 4.58 -4.61 -19.83
CA PHE A 7 5.39 -4.86 -18.63
C PHE A 7 5.44 -6.33 -18.19
N THR A 8 5.00 -7.24 -19.05
CA THR A 8 4.93 -8.69 -18.77
C THR A 8 6.29 -9.32 -18.53
N GLY A 9 7.36 -8.77 -19.14
CA GLY A 9 8.73 -9.30 -19.01
C GLY A 9 9.44 -8.97 -17.69
N ARG A 10 8.84 -8.15 -16.81
CA ARG A 10 9.45 -7.82 -15.50
C ARG A 10 9.42 -9.01 -14.55
N THR A 11 10.36 -9.11 -13.63
CA THR A 11 10.37 -10.15 -12.58
C THR A 11 9.57 -9.71 -11.36
N VAL A 12 9.26 -10.63 -10.44
CA VAL A 12 8.66 -10.28 -9.14
C VAL A 12 9.61 -9.40 -8.29
N HIS A 13 10.93 -9.58 -8.45
CA HIS A 13 11.93 -8.74 -7.79
C HIS A 13 11.87 -7.31 -8.29
N ASP A 14 11.73 -7.10 -9.61
CA ASP A 14 11.56 -5.76 -10.20
C ASP A 14 10.34 -5.04 -9.63
N GLN A 15 9.22 -5.74 -9.48
CA GLN A 15 8.01 -5.15 -8.89
C GLN A 15 8.17 -4.85 -7.41
N THR A 16 8.95 -5.67 -6.69
CA THR A 16 9.27 -5.41 -5.28
C THR A 16 10.13 -4.16 -5.14
N TRP A 17 11.12 -3.95 -6.02
CA TRP A 17 11.91 -2.71 -6.02
C TRP A 17 11.05 -1.49 -6.31
N ARG A 18 10.13 -1.58 -7.28
CA ARG A 18 9.19 -0.49 -7.56
C ARG A 18 8.28 -0.21 -6.37
N LEU A 19 7.70 -1.22 -5.73
CA LEU A 19 6.92 -1.04 -4.50
C LEU A 19 7.69 -0.24 -3.44
N MET A 20 8.98 -0.52 -3.26
CA MET A 20 9.82 0.19 -2.30
C MET A 20 10.11 1.64 -2.71
N GLU A 21 10.23 1.91 -4.02
CA GLU A 21 10.36 3.25 -4.58
C GLU A 21 9.10 4.08 -4.25
N GLU A 22 7.92 3.58 -4.61
CA GLU A 22 6.64 4.28 -4.37
C GLU A 22 6.34 4.46 -2.87
N ALA A 23 6.70 3.48 -2.04
CA ALA A 23 6.57 3.63 -0.59
C ALA A 23 7.48 4.74 -0.03
N GLY A 24 8.66 4.94 -0.64
CA GLY A 24 9.56 6.04 -0.33
C GLY A 24 9.02 7.39 -0.80
N GLU A 25 8.40 7.45 -1.97
CA GLU A 25 7.74 8.65 -2.50
C GLU A 25 6.53 9.04 -1.65
N LEU A 26 5.69 8.07 -1.25
CA LEU A 26 4.61 8.26 -0.28
C LEU A 26 5.13 8.86 1.04
N ALA A 27 6.23 8.33 1.59
CA ALA A 27 6.82 8.86 2.82
C ALA A 27 7.28 10.32 2.67
N ARG A 28 7.82 10.70 1.49
CA ARG A 28 8.17 12.11 1.19
C ARG A 28 6.93 12.98 1.06
N ALA A 29 5.88 12.50 0.39
CA ALA A 29 4.63 13.22 0.22
C ALA A 29 3.96 13.51 1.58
N VAL A 30 3.89 12.51 2.47
CA VAL A 30 3.38 12.68 3.84
C VAL A 30 4.23 13.68 4.62
N ARG A 31 5.55 13.55 4.57
CA ARG A 31 6.48 14.46 5.25
C ARG A 31 6.28 15.93 4.82
N LYS A 32 6.09 16.17 3.52
CA LYS A 32 5.81 17.49 2.96
C LYS A 32 4.47 18.03 3.44
N ASN A 33 3.44 17.19 3.50
CA ASN A 33 2.11 17.56 3.99
C ASN A 33 2.11 17.96 5.47
N ASP A 34 2.95 17.32 6.30
CA ASP A 34 3.15 17.68 7.71
C ASP A 34 3.98 18.97 7.92
N GLY A 35 4.21 19.75 6.87
CA GLY A 35 4.92 21.03 6.93
C GLY A 35 6.44 20.90 7.08
N GLN A 36 7.00 19.69 6.98
CA GLN A 36 8.44 19.52 6.99
C GLN A 36 9.02 19.89 5.62
N ARG A 37 10.13 20.63 5.62
CA ARG A 37 10.80 21.04 4.37
C ARG A 37 11.33 19.82 3.62
N THR A 38 10.94 19.69 2.35
CA THR A 38 11.62 18.83 1.38
C THR A 38 12.88 19.53 0.86
N LEU A 39 13.80 18.77 0.26
CA LEU A 39 14.96 19.39 -0.36
C LEU A 39 14.46 20.21 -1.57
N THR A 40 15.00 21.41 -1.76
CA THR A 40 14.64 22.29 -2.88
C THR A 40 14.94 21.61 -4.21
N GLY A 41 13.92 21.41 -5.04
CA GLY A 41 14.03 20.80 -6.37
C GLY A 41 13.48 19.37 -6.49
N GLU A 42 13.04 18.74 -5.40
CA GLU A 42 12.40 17.41 -5.48
C GLU A 42 10.97 17.53 -6.07
N LEU A 43 10.71 16.79 -7.15
CA LEU A 43 9.35 16.48 -7.58
C LEU A 43 8.76 15.55 -6.52
N VAL A 44 7.64 15.93 -5.92
CA VAL A 44 6.94 15.13 -4.91
C VAL A 44 5.51 15.01 -5.39
N GLY A 45 5.07 13.78 -5.69
CA GLY A 45 3.69 13.50 -6.05
C GLY A 45 2.72 13.80 -4.91
N SER A 46 1.43 13.75 -5.23
CA SER A 46 0.38 13.91 -4.24
C SER A 46 0.21 12.63 -3.42
N ILE A 47 -0.22 12.74 -2.16
CA ILE A 47 -0.36 11.56 -1.27
C ILE A 47 -1.27 10.49 -1.88
N ASP A 48 -2.34 10.92 -2.55
CA ASP A 48 -3.28 10.03 -3.22
C ASP A 48 -2.67 9.32 -4.43
N GLU A 49 -1.83 9.97 -5.23
CA GLU A 49 -1.07 9.31 -6.31
C GLU A 49 -0.14 8.22 -5.75
N GLU A 50 0.69 8.57 -4.76
CA GLU A 50 1.66 7.63 -4.19
C GLU A 50 1.00 6.43 -3.49
N LEU A 51 -0.17 6.65 -2.86
CA LEU A 51 -0.97 5.56 -2.28
C LEU A 51 -1.48 4.60 -3.36
N VAL A 52 -1.91 5.13 -4.51
CA VAL A 52 -2.36 4.33 -5.64
C VAL A 52 -1.20 3.55 -6.25
N ASP A 53 -0.02 4.15 -6.36
CA ASP A 53 1.16 3.47 -6.91
C ASP A 53 1.64 2.32 -6.00
N VAL A 54 1.65 2.52 -4.68
CA VAL A 54 1.87 1.43 -3.69
C VAL A 54 0.86 0.29 -3.88
N LEU A 55 -0.42 0.61 -4.07
CA LEU A 55 -1.46 -0.39 -4.28
C LEU A 55 -1.26 -1.14 -5.61
N ILE A 56 -0.89 -0.44 -6.69
CA ILE A 56 -0.65 -1.02 -8.02
C ILE A 56 0.48 -2.05 -7.95
N PHE A 57 1.62 -1.71 -7.35
CA PHE A 57 2.74 -2.65 -7.27
C PHE A 57 2.47 -3.80 -6.30
N THR A 58 1.73 -3.56 -5.22
CA THR A 58 1.25 -4.65 -4.34
C THR A 58 0.39 -5.66 -5.13
N CYS A 59 -0.56 -5.18 -5.93
CA CYS A 59 -1.38 -6.01 -6.79
C CYS A 59 -0.54 -6.72 -7.87
N SER A 60 0.45 -6.04 -8.47
CA SER A 60 1.35 -6.64 -9.46
C SER A 60 2.14 -7.82 -8.87
N ILE A 61 2.68 -7.67 -7.66
CA ILE A 61 3.41 -8.73 -6.96
C ILE A 61 2.48 -9.91 -6.69
N ALA A 62 1.29 -9.66 -6.16
CA ALA A 62 0.32 -10.73 -5.88
C ALA A 62 -0.07 -11.50 -7.14
N ASN A 63 -0.37 -10.80 -8.24
CA ASN A 63 -0.71 -11.40 -9.53
C ASN A 63 0.41 -12.31 -10.05
N ARG A 64 1.68 -11.91 -9.88
CA ARG A 64 2.85 -12.70 -10.32
C ARG A 64 3.10 -13.93 -9.46
N LEU A 65 2.76 -13.86 -8.18
CA LEU A 65 2.87 -14.98 -7.24
C LEU A 65 1.63 -15.88 -7.24
N GLY A 66 0.60 -15.54 -8.02
CA GLY A 66 -0.67 -16.29 -8.04
C GLY A 66 -1.45 -16.18 -6.72
N ILE A 67 -1.30 -15.07 -6.00
CA ILE A 67 -1.97 -14.81 -4.73
C ILE A 67 -3.27 -14.07 -4.98
N ASP A 68 -4.40 -14.63 -4.51
CA ASP A 68 -5.66 -13.89 -4.41
C ASP A 68 -5.63 -12.99 -3.17
N LEU A 69 -5.46 -11.68 -3.38
CA LEU A 69 -5.46 -10.70 -2.30
C LEU A 69 -6.80 -10.61 -1.57
N THR A 70 -7.92 -10.91 -2.24
CA THR A 70 -9.25 -10.87 -1.60
C THR A 70 -9.32 -11.87 -0.47
N ASP A 71 -8.92 -13.11 -0.77
CA ASP A 71 -8.91 -14.19 0.21
C ASP A 71 -7.81 -13.99 1.26
N ALA A 72 -6.63 -13.51 0.86
CA ALA A 72 -5.55 -13.19 1.79
C ALA A 72 -5.95 -12.11 2.81
N VAL A 73 -6.65 -11.05 2.37
CA VAL A 73 -7.17 -9.99 3.24
C VAL A 73 -8.22 -10.53 4.20
N ARG A 74 -9.20 -11.32 3.72
CA ARG A 74 -10.24 -11.93 4.57
C ARG A 74 -9.64 -12.84 5.66
N ALA A 75 -8.69 -13.69 5.27
CA ALA A 75 -7.98 -14.56 6.21
C ALA A 75 -7.21 -13.73 7.25
N LYS A 76 -6.58 -12.64 6.82
CA LYS A 76 -5.82 -11.76 7.71
C LYS A 76 -6.71 -11.02 8.70
N GLU A 77 -7.85 -10.50 8.25
CA GLU A 77 -8.80 -9.80 9.11
C GLU A 77 -9.43 -10.74 10.15
N THR A 78 -9.83 -11.95 9.73
CA THR A 78 -10.32 -12.98 10.66
C THR A 78 -9.29 -13.28 11.75
N PHE A 79 -8.01 -13.37 11.39
CA PHE A 79 -6.94 -13.53 12.37
C PHE A 79 -6.76 -12.28 13.26
N ASN A 80 -6.86 -11.07 12.69
CA ASN A 80 -6.72 -9.82 13.43
C ASN A 80 -7.84 -9.63 14.47
N GLU A 81 -9.04 -10.13 14.22
CA GLU A 81 -10.17 -10.13 15.18
C GLU A 81 -9.88 -10.97 16.43
N THR A 82 -9.03 -11.99 16.31
CA THR A 82 -8.60 -12.81 17.46
C THR A 82 -7.50 -12.15 18.30
N ARG A 83 -6.91 -11.04 17.83
CA ARG A 83 -5.79 -10.37 18.50
C ARG A 83 -6.26 -9.34 19.52
N THR A 84 -5.71 -9.42 20.72
CA THR A 84 -5.71 -8.29 21.66
C THR A 84 -4.55 -7.36 21.34
N TRP A 85 -4.86 -6.12 21.00
CA TRP A 85 -3.85 -5.10 20.71
C TRP A 85 -3.58 -4.28 21.98
N PRO A 86 -2.32 -4.20 22.45
CA PRO A 86 -2.00 -3.32 23.57
C PRO A 86 -2.16 -1.85 23.13
N GLY A 87 -3.21 -1.19 23.61
CA GLY A 87 -3.46 0.24 23.41
C GLY A 87 -4.63 0.64 22.50
N THR A 88 -5.48 -0.28 22.03
CA THR A 88 -6.65 0.12 21.21
C THR A 88 -7.87 0.51 22.05
N TYR A 89 -8.37 1.73 21.80
CA TYR A 89 -9.68 2.23 22.21
C TYR A 89 -10.76 1.20 21.83
N GLN A 90 -11.53 0.75 22.82
CA GLN A 90 -12.65 -0.17 22.61
C GLN A 90 -13.61 0.44 21.58
N ARG A 91 -13.78 -0.17 20.40
CA ARG A 91 -14.93 0.14 19.55
C ARG A 91 -16.17 -0.19 20.37
N THR A 92 -16.91 0.82 20.82
CA THR A 92 -18.26 0.61 21.31
C THR A 92 -19.07 0.01 20.16
N PRO A 93 -19.78 -1.11 20.35
CA PRO A 93 -20.66 -1.63 19.33
C PRO A 93 -21.68 -0.54 18.98
N ALA A 94 -21.84 -0.24 17.68
CA ALA A 94 -22.93 0.62 17.25
C ALA A 94 -24.24 -0.01 17.76
N ALA A 95 -24.96 0.71 18.60
CA ALA A 95 -26.24 0.27 19.12
C ALA A 95 -27.15 -0.09 17.93
N ALA A 96 -27.60 -1.35 17.90
CA ALA A 96 -28.62 -1.79 16.97
C ALA A 96 -29.82 -0.85 17.08
N ARG A 97 -30.21 -0.25 15.96
CA ARG A 97 -31.49 0.46 15.80
C ARG A 97 -32.45 -0.46 15.04
#